data_AF-A0A7S2DEN8-F1
#
_entry.id   AF-A0A7S2DEN8-F1
#
_cell.length_a   1.000
_cell.length_b   1.000
_cell.length_c   1.000
_cell.angle_alpha   90.00
_cell.angle_beta   90.00
_cell.angle_gamma   90.00
#
_symmetry.space_group_name_H-M   'P 1'
#
loop_
_entity.id
_entity.type
_entity.pdbx_description
1 polymer ?
#
loop_
_entity_poly.entity_id
_entity_poly.type
_entity_poly.pdbx_seq_one_letter_code
_entity_poly.pdbx_strand_id
1 'polypeptide(L)'
;GIVVRAGPDTRSAQLERVSTGAYVEELELIGERLRYQRLSGTGPTIGWVSIVLQKGAERKDLAVRTDKKVEDVDERPKEEAPVPEPEKPAVAASPTSATSGPSTSGLPRCLVNACDSAAPLTSTPVFPPVKKYMALKKLIEAAEKRCKGDLYGLMFPQTPEELLGDTFGVEWLTKAFHAAGTLPKDNRVKAITFSHRFEGGGSGPKARFGVEYEKPDENL
;
A
#
# COMPACT_ATOMS: atom_id res chain seq x y z
N GLY A 1 -4.85 -11.50 6.55
CA GLY A 1 -3.62 -12.02 7.17
C GLY A 1 -3.71 -12.09 8.68
N ILE A 2 -3.20 -13.18 9.26
CA ILE A 2 -3.22 -13.49 10.70
C ILE A 2 -1.97 -12.89 11.36
N VAL A 3 -2.12 -12.31 12.56
CA VAL A 3 -0.99 -11.73 13.29
C VAL A 3 -0.19 -12.85 13.97
N VAL A 4 1.11 -12.90 13.70
CA VAL A 4 2.02 -13.85 14.32
C VAL A 4 2.70 -13.23 15.53
N ARG A 5 2.92 -14.02 16.57
CA ARG A 5 3.67 -13.63 17.77
C ARG A 5 4.88 -14.54 17.96
N ALA A 6 5.93 -13.99 18.58
CA ALA A 6 7.15 -14.74 18.89
C ALA A 6 6.96 -15.81 19.98
N GLY A 7 5.90 -15.69 20.80
CA GLY A 7 5.58 -16.62 21.88
C GLY A 7 4.07 -16.86 22.00
N PRO A 8 3.68 -17.83 22.85
CA PRO A 8 2.27 -18.23 23.02
C PRO A 8 1.42 -17.14 23.71
N ASP A 9 2.06 -16.23 24.44
CA ASP A 9 1.36 -15.18 25.19
C ASP A 9 0.86 -14.07 24.25
N THR A 10 -0.30 -13.51 24.57
CA THR A 10 -0.87 -12.34 23.89
C THR A 10 0.00 -11.10 24.04
N ARG A 11 0.88 -11.06 25.05
CA ARG A 11 1.84 -9.97 25.29
C ARG A 11 3.18 -10.17 24.59
N SER A 12 3.44 -11.34 24.01
CA SER A 12 4.68 -11.59 23.27
C SER A 12 4.82 -10.66 22.08
N ALA A 13 6.08 -10.39 21.70
CA ALA A 13 6.43 -9.53 20.58
C ALA A 13 5.68 -9.94 19.31
N GLN A 14 5.04 -8.97 18.68
CA GLN A 14 4.34 -9.17 17.43
C GLN A 14 5.35 -9.23 16.28
N LEU A 15 5.26 -10.26 15.46
CA LEU A 15 6.05 -10.43 14.24
C LEU A 15 5.23 -9.96 13.02
N GLU A 16 5.66 -10.36 11.83
CA GLU A 16 4.93 -10.13 10.59
C GLU A 16 3.60 -10.93 10.54
N ARG A 17 2.74 -10.63 9.57
CA ARG A 17 1.44 -11.30 9.40
C ARG A 17 1.55 -12.40 8.34
N VAL A 18 0.93 -13.54 8.60
CA VAL A 18 0.76 -14.61 7.61
C VAL A 18 -0.38 -14.27 6.65
N SER A 19 -0.16 -14.45 5.35
CA SER A 19 -1.17 -14.22 4.31
C SER A 19 -2.38 -15.14 4.46
N THR A 20 -3.56 -14.67 4.04
CA THR A 20 -4.76 -15.52 4.00
C THR A 20 -4.56 -16.65 2.96
N GLY A 21 -4.91 -17.89 3.31
CA GLY A 21 -4.71 -19.05 2.44
C GLY A 21 -3.31 -19.66 2.47
N ALA A 22 -2.43 -19.19 3.37
CA ALA A 22 -1.15 -19.86 3.63
C ALA A 22 -1.38 -21.24 4.26
N TYR A 23 -0.60 -22.24 3.85
CA TYR A 23 -0.58 -23.55 4.48
C TYR A 23 0.51 -23.60 5.53
N VAL A 24 0.15 -24.12 6.70
CA VAL A 24 1.04 -24.21 7.86
C VAL A 24 0.91 -25.60 8.48
N GLU A 25 2.03 -26.11 8.98
CA GLU A 25 2.11 -27.33 9.75
C GLU A 25 1.92 -27.03 11.24
N GLU A 26 1.12 -27.84 11.92
CA GLU A 26 0.89 -27.76 13.36
C GLU A 26 2.08 -28.38 14.10
N LEU A 27 2.86 -27.55 14.80
CA LEU A 27 3.98 -28.02 15.62
C LEU A 27 3.56 -28.25 17.08
N GLU A 28 2.83 -27.30 17.66
CA GLU A 28 2.46 -27.33 19.08
C GLU A 28 1.16 -26.57 19.30
N LEU A 29 0.23 -27.16 20.06
CA LEU A 29 -1.08 -26.58 20.34
C LEU A 29 -1.28 -26.39 21.84
N ILE A 30 -1.40 -25.14 22.29
CA ILE A 30 -1.66 -24.77 23.68
C ILE A 30 -2.99 -24.00 23.76
N GLY A 31 -4.08 -24.69 24.11
CA GLY A 31 -5.41 -24.10 24.14
C GLY A 31 -5.86 -23.62 22.76
N GLU A 32 -5.98 -22.30 22.58
CA GLU A 32 -6.35 -21.67 21.30
C GLU A 32 -5.13 -21.07 20.55
N ARG A 33 -3.92 -21.35 21.03
CA ARG A 33 -2.65 -20.87 20.47
C ARG A 33 -1.95 -22.00 19.73
N LEU A 34 -1.75 -21.81 18.43
CA LEU A 34 -1.07 -22.74 17.55
C LEU A 34 0.34 -22.22 17.24
N ARG A 35 1.35 -22.99 17.59
CA ARG A 35 2.70 -22.86 17.04
C ARG A 35 2.73 -23.59 15.71
N TYR A 36 3.19 -22.89 14.69
CA TYR A 36 3.17 -23.42 13.34
C TYR A 36 4.53 -23.26 12.64
N GLN A 37 4.73 -24.08 11.61
CA GLN A 37 5.76 -23.88 10.58
C GLN A 37 5.08 -23.63 9.23
N ARG A 38 5.45 -22.55 8.53
CA ARG A 38 4.85 -22.21 7.24
C ARG A 38 5.37 -23.18 6.17
N LEU A 39 4.44 -23.81 5.45
CA LEU A 39 4.73 -24.65 4.28
C LEU A 39 4.62 -23.83 2.99
N SER A 40 3.64 -22.94 2.89
CA SER A 40 3.45 -22.07 1.72
C SER A 40 2.82 -20.71 2.06
N GLY A 41 2.83 -19.78 1.12
CA GLY A 41 2.32 -18.41 1.30
C GLY A 41 3.37 -17.41 1.78
N THR A 42 2.95 -16.23 2.27
CA THR A 42 3.85 -15.15 2.73
C THR A 42 3.76 -14.96 4.25
N GLY A 43 4.90 -14.67 4.90
CA GLY A 43 5.00 -14.39 6.34
C GLY A 43 6.16 -15.13 7.02
N PRO A 44 6.25 -15.09 8.36
CA PRO A 44 7.30 -15.76 9.11
C PRO A 44 7.26 -17.28 8.95
N THR A 45 8.44 -17.90 8.86
CA THR A 45 8.59 -19.36 8.75
C THR A 45 8.06 -20.08 9.98
N ILE A 46 8.26 -19.53 11.17
CA ILE A 46 7.78 -20.11 12.44
C ILE A 46 7.15 -19.01 13.28
N GLY A 47 6.09 -19.35 14.02
CA GLY A 47 5.57 -18.47 15.05
C GLY A 47 4.29 -18.99 15.69
N TRP A 48 3.67 -18.14 16.50
CA TRP A 48 2.43 -18.43 17.22
C TRP A 48 1.25 -17.63 16.65
N VAL A 49 0.13 -18.30 16.39
CA VAL A 49 -1.12 -17.70 15.93
C VAL A 49 -2.30 -18.14 16.78
N SER A 50 -3.36 -17.32 16.80
CA SER A 50 -4.66 -17.74 17.34
C SER A 50 -5.41 -18.59 16.31
N ILE A 51 -5.95 -19.73 16.74
CA ILE A 51 -6.85 -20.52 15.90
C ILE A 51 -8.21 -19.85 15.79
N VAL A 52 -8.67 -19.24 16.88
CA VAL A 52 -10.00 -18.65 17.00
C VAL A 52 -9.86 -17.19 17.43
N LEU A 53 -10.68 -16.32 16.87
CA LEU A 53 -10.84 -14.94 17.33
C LEU A 53 -12.28 -14.75 17.83
N GLN A 54 -12.41 -14.37 19.10
CA GLN A 54 -13.68 -13.94 19.67
C GLN A 54 -13.85 -12.45 19.43
N LYS A 55 -14.93 -12.06 18.74
CA LYS A 55 -15.31 -10.66 18.54
C LYS A 55 -16.72 -10.46 19.09
N GLY A 56 -16.82 -10.17 20.39
CA GLY A 56 -18.10 -10.15 21.09
C GLY A 56 -18.64 -11.56 21.29
N ALA A 57 -19.89 -11.81 20.89
CA ALA A 57 -20.52 -13.14 20.95
C ALA A 57 -20.19 -14.02 19.72
N GLU A 58 -19.55 -13.46 18.69
CA GLU A 58 -19.23 -14.20 17.47
C GLU A 58 -17.85 -14.87 17.55
N ARG A 59 -17.82 -16.17 17.24
CA ARG A 59 -16.62 -16.98 17.10
C ARG A 59 -16.21 -17.02 15.62
N LYS A 60 -14.99 -16.58 15.30
CA LYS A 60 -14.43 -16.70 13.95
C LYS A 60 -13.17 -17.56 13.97
N ASP A 61 -13.19 -18.66 13.23
CA ASP A 61 -12.03 -19.51 13.05
C ASP A 61 -11.07 -18.87 12.02
N LEU A 62 -9.79 -18.79 12.38
CA LEU A 62 -8.72 -18.20 11.58
C LEU A 62 -7.86 -19.27 10.90
N ALA A 63 -7.67 -20.41 11.57
CA ALA A 63 -6.97 -21.56 11.03
C ALA A 63 -7.90 -22.77 11.09
N VAL A 64 -8.02 -23.50 9.98
CA VAL A 64 -8.86 -24.69 9.86
C VAL A 64 -7.98 -25.84 9.42
N ARG A 65 -8.10 -26.99 10.08
CA ARG A 65 -7.38 -28.20 9.68
C ARG A 65 -7.83 -28.65 8.29
N THR A 66 -6.88 -29.11 7.49
CA THR A 66 -7.12 -29.59 6.13
C THR A 66 -6.47 -30.95 5.96
N ASP A 67 -7.16 -31.87 5.28
CA ASP A 67 -6.66 -33.23 5.03
C ASP A 67 -5.75 -33.33 3.80
N LYS A 68 -5.36 -32.18 3.20
CA LYS A 68 -4.40 -32.16 2.09
C LYS A 68 -3.04 -32.64 2.59
N LYS A 69 -2.67 -33.87 2.20
CA LYS A 69 -1.33 -34.41 2.38
C LYS A 69 -0.32 -33.56 1.58
N VAL A 70 0.78 -33.16 2.21
CA VAL A 70 1.77 -32.19 1.68
C VAL A 70 2.63 -32.79 0.53
N GLU A 71 2.34 -34.01 0.09
CA GLU A 71 3.17 -34.76 -0.88
C GLU A 71 3.20 -34.16 -2.31
N ASP A 72 2.46 -33.09 -2.60
CA ASP A 72 2.45 -32.39 -3.90
C ASP A 72 3.04 -30.96 -3.87
N VAL A 73 3.62 -30.50 -2.75
CA VAL A 73 4.30 -29.20 -2.70
C VAL A 73 5.78 -29.41 -2.94
N ASP A 74 6.13 -29.42 -4.23
CA ASP A 74 7.48 -29.54 -4.80
C ASP A 74 8.55 -28.79 -3.97
N GLU A 75 9.21 -29.53 -3.07
CA GLU A 75 10.42 -29.12 -2.38
C GLU A 75 11.57 -29.02 -3.38
N ARG A 76 11.78 -27.82 -3.92
CA ARG A 76 13.15 -27.35 -4.20
C ARG A 76 13.24 -25.83 -4.29
N PRO A 77 13.71 -25.19 -3.21
CA PRO A 77 14.83 -24.27 -3.35
C PRO A 77 16.04 -24.93 -2.71
N LYS A 78 17.09 -25.05 -3.51
CA LYS A 78 18.42 -25.47 -3.10
C LYS A 78 18.81 -24.80 -1.78
N GLU A 79 19.19 -25.63 -0.82
CA GLU A 79 20.09 -25.28 0.27
C GLU A 79 21.34 -24.64 -0.35
N GLU A 80 21.35 -23.31 -0.38
CA GLU A 80 22.49 -22.52 -0.78
C GLU A 80 23.48 -22.57 0.37
N ALA A 81 24.61 -23.22 0.10
CA ALA A 81 25.73 -23.38 1.02
C ALA A 81 26.08 -22.06 1.73
N PRO A 82 26.62 -22.11 2.96
CA PRO A 82 27.04 -20.92 3.69
C PRO A 82 28.04 -20.12 2.84
N VAL A 83 27.60 -18.96 2.35
CA VAL A 83 28.45 -18.00 1.68
C VAL A 83 29.50 -17.53 2.69
N PRO A 84 30.81 -17.68 2.41
CA PRO A 84 31.84 -17.18 3.29
C PRO A 84 31.73 -15.67 3.44
N GLU A 85 31.75 -15.25 4.69
CA GLU A 85 31.78 -13.87 5.19
C GLU A 85 32.83 -13.04 4.43
N PRO A 86 32.46 -11.94 3.73
CA PRO A 86 33.45 -11.10 3.08
C PRO A 86 34.26 -10.36 4.14
N GLU A 87 35.55 -10.68 4.20
CA GLU A 87 36.55 -9.98 5.00
C GLU A 87 36.48 -8.46 4.71
N LYS A 88 36.39 -7.69 5.79
CA LYS A 88 36.44 -6.22 5.78
C LYS A 88 37.73 -5.75 5.09
N PRO A 89 37.67 -5.01 3.97
CA PRO A 89 38.83 -4.27 3.53
C PRO A 89 39.05 -3.09 4.48
N ALA A 90 40.28 -3.03 5.01
CA ALA A 90 40.79 -1.96 5.84
C ALA A 90 40.58 -0.60 5.16
N VAL A 91 39.80 0.26 5.81
CA VAL A 91 39.57 1.64 5.38
C VAL A 91 40.83 2.43 5.69
N ALA A 92 41.63 2.69 4.65
CA ALA A 92 42.69 3.67 4.66
C ALA A 92 42.09 5.07 4.79
N ALA A 93 42.73 5.88 5.63
CA ALA A 93 42.36 7.25 5.91
C ALA A 93 42.61 8.22 4.74
N SER A 94 41.83 9.33 4.77
CA SER A 94 42.05 10.67 4.18
C SER A 94 41.21 11.00 2.92
N PRO A 95 40.93 12.29 2.60
CA PRO A 95 40.94 13.52 3.41
C PRO A 95 39.57 14.26 3.39
N THR A 96 39.46 15.21 4.31
CA THR A 96 38.38 16.19 4.46
C THR A 96 38.27 17.08 3.22
N SER A 97 37.13 17.02 2.52
CA SER A 97 36.77 17.96 1.46
C SER A 97 35.44 18.62 1.80
N ALA A 98 35.52 19.86 2.27
CA ALA A 98 34.39 20.80 2.24
C ALA A 98 34.03 21.09 0.78
N THR A 99 32.77 20.99 0.37
CA THR A 99 32.18 21.75 -0.77
C THR A 99 30.66 21.56 -0.86
N SER A 100 29.97 22.70 -0.85
CA SER A 100 28.61 23.06 -1.31
C SER A 100 27.41 22.16 -0.99
N GLY A 101 26.43 22.77 -0.31
CA GLY A 101 25.10 22.20 -0.07
C GLY A 101 24.29 21.89 -1.34
N PRO A 102 23.22 21.10 -1.20
CA PRO A 102 22.41 20.65 -2.33
C PRO A 102 21.73 21.83 -3.03
N SER A 103 22.02 21.97 -4.33
CA SER A 103 21.27 22.81 -5.27
C SER A 103 19.80 22.38 -5.29
N THR A 104 18.90 23.32 -5.02
CA THR A 104 17.44 23.16 -4.98
C THR A 104 16.77 22.96 -6.35
N SER A 105 17.52 22.54 -7.38
CA SER A 105 17.06 22.46 -8.77
C SER A 105 16.31 21.16 -9.13
N GLY A 106 15.95 20.33 -8.15
CA GLY A 106 15.36 18.99 -8.36
C GLY A 106 13.92 18.80 -7.86
N LEU A 107 13.17 19.89 -7.62
CA LEU A 107 11.76 19.74 -7.27
C LEU A 107 10.95 19.37 -8.52
N PRO A 108 10.00 18.41 -8.42
CA PRO A 108 9.13 18.08 -9.55
C PRO A 108 8.37 19.35 -9.97
N ARG A 109 8.25 19.54 -11.29
CA ARG A 109 7.73 20.76 -11.93
C ARG A 109 6.34 21.20 -11.41
N CYS A 110 5.56 20.28 -10.84
CA CYS A 110 4.28 20.55 -10.18
C CYS A 110 4.39 21.43 -8.92
N LEU A 111 5.53 21.45 -8.23
CA LEU A 111 5.77 22.26 -7.03
C LEU A 111 6.35 23.65 -7.35
N VAL A 112 6.88 23.85 -8.56
CA VAL A 112 7.63 25.06 -8.90
C VAL A 112 6.72 26.23 -9.29
N ASN A 113 5.49 25.96 -9.77
CA ASN A 113 4.58 26.99 -10.28
C ASN A 113 3.35 27.29 -9.40
N ALA A 114 3.21 26.64 -8.24
CA ALA A 114 2.01 26.81 -7.40
C ALA A 114 2.13 27.95 -6.36
N CYS A 115 3.30 28.56 -6.19
CA CYS A 115 3.54 29.45 -5.06
C CYS A 115 3.24 30.94 -5.29
N ASP A 116 3.17 31.43 -6.52
CA ASP A 116 3.15 32.89 -6.74
C ASP A 116 1.76 33.55 -6.73
N SER A 117 0.67 32.78 -6.62
CA SER A 117 -0.69 33.35 -6.63
C SER A 117 -1.68 32.76 -5.62
N ALA A 118 -1.27 31.76 -4.84
CA ALA A 118 -2.11 31.25 -3.76
C ALA A 118 -1.85 32.06 -2.49
N ALA A 119 -2.90 32.72 -1.97
CA ALA A 119 -2.85 33.27 -0.62
C ALA A 119 -2.33 32.20 0.35
N PRO A 120 -1.42 32.54 1.29
CA PRO A 120 -0.84 31.57 2.20
C PRO A 120 -1.97 30.81 2.89
N LEU A 121 -1.96 29.47 2.78
CA LEU A 121 -2.90 28.63 3.50
C LEU A 121 -2.76 28.99 4.98
N THR A 122 -3.76 29.69 5.52
CA THR A 122 -3.79 30.02 6.94
C THR A 122 -3.77 28.71 7.70
N SER A 123 -2.64 28.42 8.34
CA SER A 123 -2.46 27.29 9.23
C SER A 123 -3.61 27.30 10.24
N THR A 124 -4.58 26.43 10.06
CA THR A 124 -5.62 26.18 11.06
C THR A 124 -5.02 25.20 12.06
N PRO A 125 -4.80 25.60 13.33
CA PRO A 125 -4.03 24.81 14.30
C PRO A 125 -4.74 23.54 14.81
N VAL A 126 -5.88 23.19 14.23
CA VAL A 126 -6.69 22.06 14.68
C VAL A 126 -7.29 21.40 13.45
N PHE A 127 -6.71 20.28 13.00
CA PHE A 127 -7.48 19.33 12.21
C PHE A 127 -8.74 19.01 13.03
N PRO A 128 -9.95 19.26 12.51
CA PRO A 128 -11.16 18.96 13.26
C PRO A 128 -11.09 17.50 13.72
N PRO A 129 -11.53 17.19 14.96
CA PRO A 129 -11.47 15.83 15.49
C PRO A 129 -12.05 14.89 14.44
N VAL A 130 -11.30 13.84 14.10
CA VAL A 130 -11.70 12.83 13.10
C VAL A 130 -13.07 12.31 13.54
N LYS A 131 -14.13 12.87 12.96
CA LYS A 131 -15.50 12.45 13.26
C LYS A 131 -15.54 10.98 12.90
N LYS A 132 -15.82 10.13 13.90
CA LYS A 132 -16.06 8.70 13.72
C LYS A 132 -16.88 8.50 12.43
N TYR A 133 -16.40 7.57 11.60
CA TYR A 133 -16.95 7.21 10.29
C TYR A 133 -18.41 7.62 10.11
N MET A 134 -18.66 8.51 9.14
CA MET A 134 -20.02 8.87 8.73
C MET A 134 -20.83 7.60 8.49
N ALA A 135 -22.06 7.54 9.01
CA ALA A 135 -22.97 6.44 8.71
C ALA A 135 -23.12 6.30 7.19
N LEU A 136 -23.20 5.07 6.67
CA LEU A 136 -23.22 4.78 5.22
C LEU A 136 -24.22 5.65 4.44
N LYS A 137 -25.41 5.90 5.01
CA LYS A 137 -26.42 6.80 4.43
C LYS A 137 -25.92 8.25 4.23
N LYS A 138 -25.17 8.80 5.19
CA LYS A 138 -24.57 10.14 5.08
C LYS A 138 -23.43 10.20 4.08
N LEU A 139 -22.69 9.09 3.90
CA LEU A 139 -21.70 9.00 2.84
C LEU A 139 -22.35 9.00 1.45
N ILE A 140 -23.48 8.31 1.29
CA ILE A 140 -24.25 8.30 0.04
C ILE A 140 -24.83 9.70 -0.25
N GLU A 141 -25.44 10.36 0.72
CA GLU A 141 -25.98 11.73 0.54
C GLU A 141 -24.86 12.77 0.28
N ALA A 142 -23.70 12.61 0.91
CA ALA A 142 -22.53 13.44 0.62
C ALA A 142 -21.93 13.14 -0.76
N ALA A 143 -21.99 11.88 -1.21
CA ALA A 143 -21.56 11.47 -2.54
C ALA A 143 -22.42 12.11 -3.64
N GLU A 144 -23.73 12.28 -3.39
CA GLU A 144 -24.66 12.99 -4.28
C GLU A 144 -24.32 14.48 -4.41
N LYS A 145 -23.75 15.09 -3.35
CA LYS A 145 -23.26 16.48 -3.36
C LYS A 145 -21.87 16.54 -3.97
N ARG A 146 -21.74 16.14 -5.24
CA ARG A 146 -20.46 16.22 -5.95
C ARG A 146 -19.99 17.67 -6.04
N CYS A 147 -18.82 17.94 -5.48
CA CYS A 147 -18.15 19.22 -5.60
C CYS A 147 -16.89 19.06 -6.45
N LYS A 148 -16.45 20.17 -7.05
CA LYS A 148 -15.13 20.24 -7.70
C LYS A 148 -14.05 20.18 -6.61
N GLY A 149 -12.93 19.53 -6.90
CA GLY A 149 -11.78 19.51 -6.01
C GLY A 149 -11.16 20.90 -5.88
N ASP A 150 -10.70 21.23 -4.68
CA ASP A 150 -10.24 22.58 -4.35
C ASP A 150 -8.97 23.00 -5.10
N LEU A 151 -8.05 22.06 -5.35
CA LEU A 151 -6.76 22.38 -5.98
C LEU A 151 -6.87 22.69 -7.48
N TYR A 152 -7.62 21.87 -8.22
CA TYR A 152 -7.66 21.94 -9.69
C TYR A 152 -9.02 22.32 -10.25
N GLY A 153 -10.04 22.49 -9.41
CA GLY A 153 -11.41 22.79 -9.85
C GLY A 153 -12.03 21.69 -10.72
N LEU A 154 -11.51 20.46 -10.67
CA LEU A 154 -12.00 19.32 -11.43
C LEU A 154 -12.94 18.48 -10.58
N MET A 155 -13.99 17.95 -11.21
CA MET A 155 -14.77 16.87 -10.61
C MET A 155 -13.85 15.67 -10.38
N PHE A 156 -14.06 14.93 -9.29
CA PHE A 156 -13.20 13.80 -8.93
C PHE A 156 -14.03 12.50 -8.89
N PRO A 157 -13.55 11.40 -9.50
CA PRO A 157 -14.24 10.11 -9.43
C PRO A 157 -14.16 9.56 -8.01
N GLN A 158 -15.29 9.15 -7.43
CA GLN A 158 -15.33 8.65 -6.05
C GLN A 158 -15.06 7.15 -5.95
N THR A 159 -15.23 6.43 -7.06
CA THR A 159 -14.97 4.99 -7.12
C THR A 159 -14.06 4.64 -8.31
N PRO A 160 -13.36 3.50 -8.24
CA PRO A 160 -12.56 3.00 -9.36
C PRO A 160 -13.38 2.77 -10.63
N GLU A 161 -14.62 2.31 -10.47
CA GLU A 161 -15.54 2.04 -11.60
C GLU A 161 -15.94 3.34 -12.29
N GLU A 162 -16.14 4.41 -11.52
CA GLU A 162 -16.44 5.74 -12.07
C GLU A 162 -15.23 6.33 -12.82
N LEU A 163 -14.01 6.11 -12.33
CA LEU A 163 -12.80 6.51 -13.05
C LEU A 163 -12.71 5.85 -14.44
N LEU A 164 -13.13 4.59 -14.55
CA LEU A 164 -13.14 3.84 -15.81
C LEU A 164 -14.38 4.11 -16.69
N GLY A 165 -15.37 4.82 -16.16
CA GLY A 165 -16.60 5.13 -16.88
C GLY A 165 -16.42 6.26 -17.89
N ASP A 166 -17.45 6.46 -18.72
CA ASP A 166 -17.44 7.44 -19.82
C ASP A 166 -17.31 8.90 -19.35
N THR A 167 -17.65 9.18 -18.09
CA THR A 167 -17.62 10.55 -17.54
C THR A 167 -16.20 11.03 -17.22
N PHE A 168 -15.32 10.12 -16.80
CA PHE A 168 -13.96 10.45 -16.39
C PHE A 168 -12.97 9.89 -17.41
N GLY A 169 -12.62 8.61 -17.30
CA GLY A 169 -11.81 7.90 -18.28
C GLY A 169 -10.52 8.60 -18.69
N VAL A 170 -10.14 8.38 -19.94
CA VAL A 170 -8.88 8.83 -20.55
C VAL A 170 -8.81 10.35 -20.71
N GLU A 171 -9.91 10.96 -21.14
CA GLU A 171 -10.01 12.41 -21.37
C GLU A 171 -9.88 13.19 -20.06
N TRP A 172 -10.53 12.73 -18.99
CA TRP A 172 -10.40 13.36 -17.69
C TRP A 172 -8.99 13.18 -17.12
N LEU A 173 -8.37 12.00 -17.25
CA LEU A 173 -6.99 11.78 -16.79
C LEU A 173 -6.01 12.73 -17.50
N THR A 174 -6.16 12.91 -18.81
CA THR A 174 -5.37 13.88 -19.59
C THR A 174 -5.54 15.28 -19.01
N LYS A 175 -6.79 15.73 -18.82
CA LYS A 175 -7.09 17.04 -18.23
C LYS A 175 -6.52 17.18 -16.82
N ALA A 176 -6.60 16.14 -15.99
CA ALA A 176 -6.11 16.14 -14.62
C ALA A 176 -4.58 16.23 -14.58
N PHE A 177 -3.85 15.48 -15.42
CA PHE A 177 -2.40 15.54 -15.48
C PHE A 177 -1.87 16.85 -16.07
N HIS A 178 -2.58 17.44 -17.05
CA HIS A 178 -2.27 18.78 -17.54
C HIS A 178 -2.51 19.84 -16.45
N ALA A 179 -3.61 19.75 -15.71
CA ALA A 179 -3.90 20.67 -14.60
C ALA A 179 -2.86 20.56 -13.47
N ALA A 180 -2.38 19.35 -13.19
CA ALA A 180 -1.30 19.09 -12.22
C ALA A 180 0.11 19.45 -12.73
N GLY A 181 0.26 19.72 -14.03
CA GLY A 181 1.56 19.98 -14.66
C GLY A 181 2.49 18.76 -14.70
N THR A 182 1.94 17.55 -14.54
CA THR A 182 2.69 16.29 -14.59
C THR A 182 2.79 15.70 -15.99
N LEU A 183 1.97 16.18 -16.94
CA LEU A 183 2.00 15.77 -18.34
C LEU A 183 2.25 16.99 -19.24
N PRO A 184 3.18 16.92 -20.23
CA PRO A 184 3.37 17.98 -21.21
C PRO A 184 2.09 18.32 -21.97
N LYS A 185 1.92 19.59 -22.36
CA LYS A 185 0.72 20.08 -23.06
C LYS A 185 0.51 19.45 -24.43
N ASP A 186 1.56 18.90 -25.03
CA ASP A 186 1.54 18.26 -26.34
C ASP A 186 1.41 16.73 -26.25
N ASN A 187 1.21 16.18 -25.05
CA ASN A 187 0.99 14.76 -24.78
C ASN A 187 -0.39 14.52 -24.15
N ARG A 188 -0.91 13.30 -24.21
CA ARG A 188 -2.17 12.88 -23.60
C ARG A 188 -2.12 11.44 -23.15
N VAL A 189 -3.05 11.06 -22.28
CA VAL A 189 -3.31 9.65 -21.99
C VAL A 189 -4.00 9.06 -23.22
N LYS A 190 -3.50 7.93 -23.70
CA LYS A 190 -4.03 7.18 -24.84
C LYS A 190 -4.98 6.08 -24.38
N ALA A 191 -4.61 5.35 -23.34
CA ALA A 191 -5.41 4.26 -22.80
C ALA A 191 -5.13 4.02 -21.31
N ILE A 192 -6.08 3.42 -20.61
CA ILE A 192 -5.89 2.84 -19.27
C ILE A 192 -5.58 1.35 -19.49
N THR A 193 -4.36 0.92 -19.20
CA THR A 193 -3.87 -0.44 -19.54
C THR A 193 -4.35 -1.50 -18.57
N PHE A 194 -4.49 -1.15 -17.29
CA PHE A 194 -5.08 -2.01 -16.27
C PHE A 194 -5.71 -1.15 -15.17
N SER A 195 -6.63 -1.74 -14.41
CA SER A 195 -7.14 -1.16 -13.17
C SER A 195 -7.51 -2.27 -12.20
N HIS A 196 -7.09 -2.16 -10.96
CA HIS A 196 -7.47 -3.07 -9.89
C HIS A 196 -7.72 -2.31 -8.59
N ARG A 197 -8.74 -2.77 -7.86
CA ARG A 197 -9.01 -2.27 -6.51
C ARG A 197 -7.82 -2.65 -5.61
N PHE A 198 -7.36 -1.69 -4.82
CA PHE A 198 -6.28 -1.89 -3.89
C PHE A 198 -6.84 -1.97 -2.46
N GLU A 199 -6.80 -3.16 -1.88
CA GLU A 199 -7.24 -3.42 -0.51
C GLU A 199 -6.09 -3.11 0.47
N GLY A 200 -5.94 -1.84 0.84
CA GLY A 200 -4.93 -1.41 1.81
C GLY A 200 -5.04 0.06 2.24
N GLY A 201 -4.69 0.33 3.50
CA GLY A 201 -4.74 1.68 4.11
C GLY A 201 -6.09 2.03 4.73
N GLY A 202 -6.10 2.99 5.67
CA GLY A 202 -7.27 3.33 6.49
C GLY A 202 -8.23 4.38 5.93
N SER A 203 -8.01 4.87 4.70
CA SER A 203 -8.72 6.02 4.14
C SER A 203 -9.28 5.72 2.75
N GLY A 204 -10.57 5.39 2.70
CA GLY A 204 -11.38 5.32 1.48
C GLY A 204 -11.08 4.16 0.52
N PRO A 205 -11.95 3.95 -0.50
CA PRO A 205 -11.65 3.07 -1.62
C PRO A 205 -10.38 3.51 -2.34
N LYS A 206 -9.57 2.54 -2.79
CA LYS A 206 -8.35 2.81 -3.55
C LYS A 206 -8.31 1.93 -4.79
N ALA A 207 -7.70 2.44 -5.84
CA ALA A 207 -7.37 1.66 -7.02
C ALA A 207 -5.96 1.99 -7.48
N ARG A 208 -5.34 1.01 -8.13
CA ARG A 208 -4.13 1.17 -8.93
C ARG A 208 -4.52 0.96 -10.38
N PHE A 209 -4.01 1.81 -11.25
CA PHE A 209 -4.23 1.71 -12.68
C PHE A 209 -2.95 2.06 -13.43
N GLY A 210 -2.80 1.49 -14.61
CA GLY A 210 -1.74 1.81 -15.56
C GLY A 210 -2.29 2.71 -16.65
N VAL A 211 -1.46 3.62 -17.16
CA VAL A 211 -1.79 4.48 -18.29
C VAL A 211 -0.75 4.31 -19.39
N GLU A 212 -1.21 4.30 -20.63
CA GLU A 212 -0.36 4.45 -21.81
C GLU A 212 -0.50 5.89 -22.30
N TYR A 213 0.63 6.56 -22.55
CA TYR A 213 0.65 7.92 -23.11
C TYR A 213 0.75 7.86 -24.63
N GLU A 214 0.30 8.92 -25.31
CA GLU A 214 0.40 8.99 -26.78
C GLU A 214 1.84 9.15 -27.25
N LYS A 215 2.64 9.96 -26.55
CA LYS A 215 4.07 10.10 -26.79
C LYS A 215 4.86 9.52 -25.62
N PRO A 216 5.89 8.69 -25.87
CA PRO A 216 6.83 8.32 -24.83
C PRO A 216 7.61 9.57 -24.37
N ASP A 217 7.80 9.69 -23.06
CA ASP A 217 8.61 10.75 -22.45
C ASP A 217 9.63 10.06 -21.54
N GLU A 218 10.90 10.41 -21.65
CA GLU A 218 11.96 9.80 -20.83
C GLU A 218 11.82 10.14 -19.33
N ASN A 219 11.01 11.15 -19.00
CA ASN A 219 10.80 11.62 -17.64
C ASN A 219 9.50 11.07 -16.98
N LEU A 220 8.74 10.20 -17.66
CA LEU A 220 7.47 9.62 -17.20
C LEU A 220 7.47 8.09 -17.23
#